data_AF-A0A7X7N668-F1
#
_entry.id   AF-A0A7X7N668-F1
#
_cell.length_a   1.000
_cell.length_b   1.000
_cell.length_c   1.000
_cell.angle_alpha   90.00
_cell.angle_beta   90.00
_cell.angle_gamma   90.00
#
_symmetry.space_group_name_H-M   'P 1'
#
loop_
_entity.id
_entity.type
_entity.pdbx_description
1 polymer ?
#
loop_
_entity_poly.entity_id
_entity_poly.type
_entity_poly.pdbx_seq_one_letter_code
_entity_poly.pdbx_strand_id
1 'polypeptide(L)'
;SLIMGGNISYEFRTTVVKEMLDVSDFEGIGELIKGAKLFYLQRFILPKESDSAALSYTTYTGIEFEKIREIMLKYVDRCKIR
;
A
#
# COMPACT_ATOMS: atom_id res chain seq x y z
N SER A 1 18.77 -5.30 8.35
CA SER A 1 17.37 -4.91 8.64
C SER A 1 16.93 -5.61 9.92
N LEU A 2 16.46 -4.87 10.94
CA LEU A 2 16.07 -5.40 12.26
C LEU A 2 14.87 -6.35 12.20
N ILE A 3 13.86 -6.01 11.39
CA ILE A 3 12.63 -6.81 11.27
C ILE A 3 12.68 -7.80 10.11
N MET A 4 13.21 -7.43 8.94
CA MET A 4 13.17 -8.32 7.76
C MET A 4 14.13 -9.51 7.86
N GLY A 5 15.23 -9.38 8.59
CA GLY A 5 16.16 -10.46 8.89
C GLY A 5 15.90 -11.19 10.22
N GLY A 6 14.85 -10.79 10.95
CA GLY A 6 14.54 -11.33 12.26
C GLY A 6 13.52 -12.48 12.24
N ASN A 7 13.35 -13.15 13.38
CA ASN A 7 12.36 -14.22 13.57
C ASN A 7 10.98 -13.72 14.02
N ILE A 8 10.81 -12.41 14.16
CA ILE A 8 9.52 -11.81 14.53
C ILE A 8 8.67 -11.66 13.26
N SER A 9 7.41 -12.08 13.33
CA SER A 9 6.46 -11.86 12.24
C SER A 9 6.14 -10.38 12.10
N TYR A 10 6.10 -9.89 10.87
CA TYR A 10 5.82 -8.48 10.57
C TYR A 10 4.99 -8.34 9.30
N GLU A 11 4.40 -7.16 9.15
CA GLU A 11 3.80 -6.69 7.91
C GLU A 11 4.18 -5.23 7.70
N PHE A 12 4.33 -4.85 6.43
CA PHE A 12 4.30 -3.45 6.03
C PHE A 12 2.91 -3.14 5.47
N ARG A 13 2.47 -1.90 5.61
CA ARG A 13 1.18 -1.45 5.09
C ARG A 13 1.26 0.01 4.71
N THR A 14 0.51 0.37 3.67
CA THR A 14 0.22 1.76 3.33
C THR A 14 -1.28 1.95 3.09
N THR A 15 -1.79 3.15 3.38
CA THR A 15 -3.14 3.57 2.99
C THR A 15 -3.04 4.30 1.65
N VAL A 16 -3.72 3.80 0.63
CA VAL A 16 -3.61 4.35 -0.72
C VAL A 16 -4.64 5.45 -0.93
N VAL A 17 -4.14 6.68 -1.00
CA VAL A 17 -4.88 7.92 -1.30
C VAL A 17 -4.40 8.42 -2.65
N LYS A 18 -5.32 8.58 -3.61
CA LYS A 18 -4.97 8.85 -5.02
C LYS A 18 -4.23 10.17 -5.21
N GLU A 19 -4.49 11.14 -4.34
CA GLU A 19 -3.87 12.47 -4.36
C GLU A 19 -2.46 12.49 -3.72
N MET A 20 -2.02 11.38 -3.10
CA MET A 20 -0.74 11.28 -2.39
C MET A 20 0.19 10.20 -2.95
N LEU A 21 -0.36 9.21 -3.64
CA LEU A 21 0.38 8.05 -4.16
C LEU A 21 -0.11 7.74 -5.55
N ASP A 22 0.72 8.04 -6.54
CA ASP A 22 0.51 7.60 -7.91
C ASP A 22 0.87 6.11 -8.05
N VAL A 23 0.28 5.44 -9.04
CA VAL A 23 0.55 4.02 -9.32
C VAL A 23 2.06 3.76 -9.54
N SER A 24 2.78 4.71 -10.13
CA SER A 24 4.23 4.63 -10.36
C SER A 24 5.07 4.68 -9.09
N ASP A 25 4.58 5.29 -8.01
CA ASP A 25 5.33 5.42 -6.75
C ASP A 25 5.59 4.05 -6.11
N PHE A 26 4.75 3.06 -6.45
CA PHE A 26 4.87 1.70 -5.92
C PHE A 26 6.08 0.93 -6.45
N GLU A 27 6.68 1.34 -7.57
CA GLU A 27 7.97 0.79 -7.99
C GLU A 27 9.07 1.24 -7.00
N GLY A 28 9.06 2.51 -6.58
CA GLY A 28 9.99 3.04 -5.58
C GLY A 28 9.76 2.48 -4.17
N ILE A 29 8.48 2.37 -3.75
CA ILE A 29 8.12 1.72 -2.49
C ILE A 29 8.56 0.26 -2.51
N GLY A 30 8.32 -0.45 -3.61
CA GLY A 30 8.72 -1.84 -3.80
C GLY A 30 10.22 -2.04 -3.60
N GLU A 31 11.06 -1.24 -4.26
CA GLU A 31 12.52 -1.31 -4.08
C GLU A 31 12.95 -1.00 -2.64
N LEU A 32 12.30 -0.04 -1.97
CA LEU A 32 12.62 0.31 -0.57
C LEU A 32 12.43 -0.86 0.39
N ILE A 33 11.40 -1.69 0.18
CA ILE A 33 11.06 -2.83 1.05
C ILE A 33 11.30 -4.18 0.38
N LYS A 34 12.18 -4.24 -0.61
CA LYS A 34 12.48 -5.46 -1.37
C LYS A 34 12.82 -6.63 -0.45
N GLY A 35 12.16 -7.76 -0.69
CA GLY A 35 12.28 -8.98 0.12
C GLY A 35 11.40 -8.99 1.38
N ALA A 36 10.48 -8.04 1.54
CA ALA A 36 9.51 -8.11 2.63
C ALA A 36 8.54 -9.29 2.48
N LYS A 37 8.22 -9.96 3.59
CA LYS A 37 7.35 -11.14 3.62
C LYS A 37 5.86 -10.86 3.37
N LEU A 38 5.41 -9.65 3.71
CA LEU A 38 4.00 -9.27 3.62
C LEU A 38 3.82 -7.75 3.52
N PHE A 39 3.09 -7.33 2.50
CA PHE A 39 2.65 -5.95 2.30
C PHE A 39 1.12 -5.87 2.19
N TYR A 40 0.51 -4.88 2.84
CA TYR A 40 -0.91 -4.58 2.70
C TYR A 40 -1.14 -3.23 2.01
N LEU A 41 -1.94 -3.27 0.95
CA LEU A 41 -2.54 -2.12 0.30
C LEU A 41 -3.88 -1.83 0.98
N GLN A 42 -3.91 -0.87 1.90
CA GLN A 42 -5.12 -0.47 2.62
C GLN A 42 -5.89 0.56 1.81
N ARG A 43 -7.17 0.32 1.57
CA ARG A 43 -8.10 1.28 0.99
C ARG A 43 -8.31 2.45 1.92
N PHE A 44 -8.20 3.65 1.38
CA PHE A 44 -8.68 4.84 2.05
C PHE A 44 -10.20 4.82 2.09
N ILE A 45 -10.77 4.97 3.28
CA ILE A 45 -12.21 5.04 3.51
C ILE A 45 -12.45 6.36 4.24
N LEU A 46 -13.27 7.23 3.65
CA LEU A 46 -13.63 8.48 4.28
C LEU A 46 -14.51 8.23 5.52
N PRO A 47 -14.10 8.65 6.72
CA PRO A 47 -14.96 8.58 7.90
C PRO A 47 -16.23 9.44 7.74
N LYS A 48 -17.36 9.00 8.29
CA LYS A 48 -18.64 9.74 8.22
C LYS A 48 -18.59 11.14 8.86
N GLU A 49 -17.72 11.35 9.84
CA GLU A 49 -17.53 12.61 10.56
C GLU A 49 -16.25 13.32 10.12
N SER A 50 -15.99 13.37 8.82
CA SER A 50 -14.77 13.99 8.31
C SER A 50 -15.00 15.45 7.92
N ASP A 51 -14.06 16.31 8.31
CA ASP A 51 -14.01 17.71 7.90
C ASP A 51 -13.92 17.87 6.37
N SER A 52 -14.28 19.07 5.90
CA SER A 52 -14.41 19.40 4.48
C SER A 52 -13.17 19.11 3.63
N ALA A 53 -11.97 19.19 4.21
CA ALA A 53 -10.71 18.90 3.53
C ALA A 53 -10.53 17.42 3.20
N ALA A 54 -11.14 16.50 3.95
CA ALA A 54 -11.05 15.07 3.67
C ALA A 54 -11.96 14.66 2.50
N LEU A 55 -13.02 15.42 2.22
CA LEU A 55 -13.97 15.15 1.11
C LEU A 55 -13.31 15.20 -0.27
N SER A 56 -12.16 15.88 -0.41
CA SER A 56 -11.42 15.93 -1.69
C SER A 56 -10.53 14.71 -1.93
N TYR A 57 -10.35 13.83 -0.95
CA TYR A 57 -9.50 12.65 -1.10
C TYR A 57 -10.28 11.46 -1.63
N THR A 58 -9.70 10.80 -2.63
CA THR A 58 -10.29 9.65 -3.29
C THR A 58 -9.41 8.42 -3.18
N THR A 59 -10.01 7.25 -3.44
CA THR A 59 -9.28 5.98 -3.48
C THR A 59 -9.40 5.35 -4.85
N TYR A 60 -8.45 4.49 -5.19
CA TYR A 60 -8.43 3.77 -6.45
C TYR A 60 -9.51 2.68 -6.53
N THR A 61 -9.93 2.37 -7.76
CA THR A 61 -10.85 1.27 -8.05
C THR A 61 -10.23 -0.10 -7.73
N GLY A 62 -11.06 -1.14 -7.70
CA GLY A 62 -10.59 -2.53 -7.56
C GLY A 62 -9.49 -2.91 -8.57
N ILE A 63 -9.71 -2.56 -9.83
CA ILE A 63 -8.81 -2.86 -10.94
C ILE A 63 -7.48 -2.12 -10.78
N GLU A 64 -7.52 -0.84 -10.38
CA GLU A 64 -6.30 -0.06 -10.14
C GLU A 64 -5.50 -0.59 -8.94
N PHE A 65 -6.17 -1.04 -7.86
CA PHE A 65 -5.50 -1.70 -6.74
C PHE A 65 -4.83 -3.01 -7.16
N GLU A 66 -5.42 -3.80 -8.06
CA GLU A 66 -4.77 -5.01 -8.57
C GLU A 66 -3.52 -4.68 -9.39
N LYS A 67 -3.53 -3.62 -10.20
CA LYS A 67 -2.32 -3.15 -10.90
C LYS A 67 -1.20 -2.77 -9.91
N ILE A 68 -1.55 -2.03 -8.86
CA ILE A 68 -0.60 -1.68 -7.79
C ILE A 68 -0.09 -2.96 -7.09
N ARG A 69 -0.96 -3.92 -6.84
CA ARG A 69 -0.60 -5.20 -6.24
C ARG A 69 0.37 -5.98 -7.12
N GLU A 70 0.14 -6.04 -8.43
CA GLU A 70 1.05 -6.67 -9.40
C GLU A 70 2.44 -6.04 -9.39
N ILE A 71 2.54 -4.71 -9.29
CA ILE A 71 3.83 -4.01 -9.11
C ILE A 71 4.52 -4.49 -7.84
N MET A 72 3.82 -4.44 -6.70
CA MET A 72 4.40 -4.83 -5.41
C MET A 72 4.86 -6.30 -5.38
N LEU A 73 4.15 -7.22 -6.05
CA LEU A 73 4.50 -8.64 -6.11
C LEU A 73 5.84 -8.91 -6.83
N LYS A 74 6.40 -7.95 -7.56
CA LYS A 74 7.77 -8.06 -8.10
C LYS A 74 8.83 -7.91 -6.99
N TYR A 75 8.45 -7.32 -5.85
CA TYR A 75 9.37 -6.88 -4.79
C TYR A 75 9.18 -7.59 -3.45
N VAL A 76 7.96 -8.00 -3.13
CA VAL A 76 7.59 -8.60 -1.85
C VAL A 76 6.96 -9.98 -2.05
N ASP A 77 7.11 -10.87 -1.07
CA ASP A 77 6.63 -12.26 -1.18
C ASP A 77 5.11 -12.34 -1.33
N ARG A 78 4.40 -11.48 -0.60
CA ARG A 78 2.94 -11.44 -0.58
C ARG A 78 2.45 -10.00 -0.48
N CYS A 79 1.53 -9.65 -1.36
CA CYS A 79 0.80 -8.40 -1.31
C CYS A 79 -0.71 -8.68 -1.24
N LYS A 80 -1.40 -8.06 -0.28
CA LYS A 80 -2.85 -8.21 -0.05
C LYS A 80 -3.52 -6.85 -0.06
N ILE A 81 -4.75 -6.79 -0.57
CA ILE A 81 -5.58 -5.58 -0.55
C ILE A 81 -6.55 -5.69 0.65
N ARG A 82 -6.66 -4.62 1.43
CA ARG A 82 -7.50 -4.52 2.64
C ARG A 82 -8.36 -3.28 2.63
#